data_AF-A0A0Q2LZY3-F1
#
_entry.id   AF-A0A0Q2LZY3-F1
#
_cell.length_a   1.000
_cell.length_b   1.000
_cell.length_c   1.000
_cell.angle_alpha   90.00
_cell.angle_beta   90.00
_cell.angle_gamma   90.00
#
_symmetry.space_group_name_H-M   'P 1'
#
loop_
_entity.id
_entity.type
_entity.pdbx_description
1 polymer ?
#
loop_
_entity_poly.entity_id
_entity_poly.type
_entity_poly.pdbx_seq_one_letter_code
_entity_poly.pdbx_strand_id
1 'polypeptide(L)'
;MTASAAPKFARARNGYEQTAVDEYIWLEAHAKQSLLNENQLLHSRLAEALKEIVALKTEIATLYDVSTSPQSVAHRISKLLRTTVDEVTQMQSDARGEAADIVAVARTEADRLVAEAKDGASQLLVEAERAAAQVTSQQISTLQQLAAVHRNLANVPAVLESAYRRRGDAPTAPVSGSVAAVSADGACGSPRNPTPDRELG
;
A
#
# COMPACT_ATOMS: atom_id res chain seq x y z
N MET A 1 28.36 2.05 81.12
CA MET A 1 28.57 3.05 82.20
C MET A 1 29.61 2.48 83.14
N THR A 2 30.88 2.81 82.92
CA THR A 2 31.97 2.43 83.81
C THR A 2 31.88 3.34 85.04
N ALA A 3 31.49 2.77 86.19
CA ALA A 3 31.51 3.49 87.45
C ALA A 3 32.95 3.93 87.73
N SER A 4 33.22 5.23 87.64
CA SER A 4 34.53 5.80 87.97
C SER A 4 34.83 5.49 89.44
N ALA A 5 36.01 4.92 89.71
CA ALA A 5 36.43 4.56 91.06
C ALA A 5 36.48 5.82 91.94
N ALA A 6 36.05 5.71 93.20
CA ALA A 6 36.00 6.85 94.11
C ALA A 6 37.39 7.52 94.25
N PRO A 7 37.50 8.85 94.06
CA PRO A 7 38.78 9.55 94.11
C PRO A 7 39.40 9.46 95.50
N LYS A 8 40.70 9.21 95.56
CA LYS A 8 41.47 9.14 96.81
C LYS A 8 42.33 10.40 96.94
N PHE A 9 41.94 11.30 97.83
CA PHE A 9 42.68 12.54 98.09
C PHE A 9 43.71 12.32 99.22
N ALA A 10 44.88 12.97 99.12
CA ALA A 10 45.87 12.96 100.20
C ALA A 10 45.38 13.74 101.43
N ARG A 11 45.74 13.28 102.64
CA ARG A 11 45.35 13.94 103.91
C ARG A 11 46.42 14.95 104.34
N ALA A 12 46.00 16.16 104.71
CA ALA A 12 46.79 17.21 105.33
C ALA A 12 46.45 17.34 106.83
N ARG A 13 47.24 18.13 107.58
CA ARG A 13 47.16 18.25 109.05
C ARG A 13 45.76 18.58 109.61
N ASN A 14 44.87 19.16 108.79
CA ASN A 14 43.49 19.51 109.15
C ASN A 14 42.42 19.04 108.13
N GLY A 15 42.68 18.04 107.27
CA GLY A 15 41.68 17.60 106.28
C GLY A 15 42.26 16.92 105.04
N TYR A 16 41.59 17.09 103.90
CA TYR A 16 42.14 16.72 102.59
C TYR A 16 42.95 17.88 102.01
N GLU A 17 43.87 17.57 101.11
CA GLU A 17 44.60 18.56 100.33
C GLU A 17 43.61 19.34 99.44
N GLN A 18 43.54 20.66 99.64
CA GLN A 18 42.46 21.48 99.12
C GLN A 18 42.55 21.69 97.60
N THR A 19 43.76 21.79 97.04
CA THR A 19 43.94 22.05 95.62
C THR A 19 43.53 20.86 94.75
N ALA A 20 43.81 19.62 95.16
CA ALA A 20 43.38 18.41 94.48
C ALA A 20 41.86 18.18 94.57
N VAL A 21 41.23 18.60 95.67
CA VAL A 21 39.78 18.53 95.82
C VAL A 21 39.11 19.57 94.90
N ASP A 22 39.61 20.81 94.87
CA ASP A 22 39.09 21.88 94.02
C ASP A 22 39.25 21.56 92.53
N GLU A 23 40.39 21.01 92.13
CA GLU A 23 40.65 20.55 90.76
C GLU A 23 39.68 19.42 90.36
N TYR A 24 39.46 18.44 91.25
CA TYR A 24 38.50 17.37 91.01
C TYR A 24 37.06 17.89 90.89
N ILE A 25 36.63 18.79 91.78
CA ILE A 25 35.30 19.41 91.73
C ILE A 25 35.11 20.14 90.40
N TRP A 26 36.13 20.87 89.94
CA TRP A 26 36.09 21.60 88.67
C TRP A 26 35.96 20.64 87.47
N LEU A 27 36.78 19.59 87.41
CA LEU A 27 36.74 18.57 86.35
C LEU A 27 35.39 17.84 86.31
N GLU A 28 34.89 17.42 87.48
CA GLU A 28 33.60 16.72 87.59
C GLU A 28 32.43 17.62 87.20
N ALA A 29 32.46 18.90 87.60
CA ALA A 29 31.46 19.88 87.21
C ALA A 29 31.48 20.11 85.68
N HIS A 30 32.66 20.22 85.08
CA HIS A 30 32.80 20.39 83.62
C HIS A 30 32.35 19.14 82.86
N ALA A 31 32.69 17.93 83.33
CA ALA A 31 32.25 16.67 82.72
C ALA A 31 30.73 16.53 82.77
N LYS A 32 30.11 16.82 83.91
CA LYS A 32 28.64 16.84 84.05
C LYS A 32 28.00 17.86 83.12
N GLN A 33 28.56 19.06 83.02
CA GLN A 33 28.04 20.07 82.11
C GLN A 33 28.13 19.61 80.64
N SER A 34 29.22 18.94 80.26
CA SER A 34 29.36 18.39 78.91
C SER A 34 28.32 17.31 78.62
N LEU A 35 28.06 16.41 79.57
CA LEU A 35 27.02 15.37 79.42
C LEU A 35 25.61 15.96 79.35
N LEU A 36 25.33 17.03 80.11
CA LEU A 36 24.06 17.75 80.01
C LEU A 36 23.86 18.37 78.63
N ASN A 37 24.90 19.01 78.10
CA ASN A 37 24.86 19.59 76.76
C ASN A 37 24.64 18.51 75.68
N GLU A 38 25.31 17.35 75.81
CA GLU A 38 25.11 16.22 74.89
C GLU A 38 23.69 15.66 74.98
N ASN A 39 23.14 15.50 76.20
CA ASN A 39 21.75 15.07 76.38
C ASN A 39 20.77 16.03 75.71
N GLN A 40 20.97 17.35 75.87
CA GLN A 40 20.15 18.36 75.23
C GLN A 40 20.23 18.28 73.70
N LEU A 41 21.41 18.04 73.13
CA LEU A 41 21.60 17.84 71.70
C LEU A 41 20.90 16.55 71.20
N LEU A 42 20.98 15.47 71.95
CA LEU A 42 20.28 14.22 71.60
C LEU A 42 18.77 14.42 71.65
N HIS A 43 18.25 15.14 72.64
CA HIS A 43 16.84 15.48 72.73
C HIS A 43 16.37 16.35 71.55
N SER A 44 17.15 17.37 71.15
CA SER A 44 16.78 18.19 69.99
C SER A 44 16.81 17.39 68.70
N ARG A 45 17.81 16.52 68.51
CA ARG A 45 17.90 15.63 67.34
C ARG A 45 16.75 14.62 67.28
N LEU A 46 16.36 14.04 68.41
CA LEU A 46 15.22 13.13 68.49
C LEU A 46 13.92 13.86 68.17
N ALA A 47 13.73 15.08 68.69
CA ALA A 47 12.56 15.90 68.38
C ALA A 47 12.48 16.21 66.88
N GLU A 48 13.61 16.51 66.24
CA GLU A 48 13.65 16.80 64.80
C GLU A 48 13.34 15.55 63.96
N ALA A 49 13.93 14.40 64.29
CA ALA A 49 13.63 13.14 63.63
C ALA A 49 12.15 12.74 63.76
N LEU A 50 11.52 13.01 64.91
CA LEU A 50 10.08 12.76 65.08
C LEU A 50 9.23 13.67 64.19
N LYS A 51 9.60 14.95 64.00
CA LYS A 51 8.91 15.84 63.05
C LYS A 51 9.03 15.32 61.62
N GLU A 52 10.23 14.88 61.21
CA GLU A 52 10.48 14.34 59.88
C GLU A 52 9.66 13.07 59.62
N ILE A 53 9.59 12.15 60.60
CA ILE A 53 8.75 10.95 60.50
C ILE A 53 7.27 11.32 60.32
N VAL A 54 6.77 12.31 61.05
CA VAL A 54 5.38 12.76 60.91
C VAL A 54 5.15 13.38 59.53
N ALA A 55 6.06 14.23 59.05
CA ALA A 55 5.99 14.82 57.71
C ALA A 55 5.98 13.75 56.61
N LEU A 56 6.91 12.79 56.64
CA LEU A 56 6.97 11.67 55.69
C LEU A 56 5.70 10.81 55.76
N LYS A 57 5.15 10.56 56.94
CA LYS A 57 3.87 9.84 57.07
C LYS A 57 2.71 10.60 56.41
N THR A 58 2.65 11.92 56.57
CA THR A 58 1.62 12.73 55.89
C THR A 58 1.78 12.73 54.38
N GLU A 59 3.01 12.79 53.87
CA GLU A 59 3.30 12.71 52.43
C GLU A 59 2.96 11.32 51.84
N ILE A 60 3.25 10.25 52.57
CA ILE A 60 2.86 8.89 52.14
C ILE A 60 1.33 8.78 52.06
N ALA A 61 0.59 9.34 53.01
CA ALA A 61 -0.87 9.31 53.00
C ALA A 61 -1.46 10.05 51.78
N THR A 62 -0.93 11.23 51.46
CA THR A 62 -1.40 11.99 50.28
C THR A 62 -1.08 11.28 48.97
N LEU A 63 0.11 10.69 48.86
CA LEU A 63 0.50 9.89 47.69
C LEU A 63 -0.37 8.65 47.52
N TYR A 64 -0.73 7.99 48.63
CA TYR A 64 -1.57 6.79 48.62
C TYR A 64 -3.00 7.10 48.17
N ASP A 65 -3.59 8.19 48.66
CA ASP A 65 -4.93 8.63 48.27
C ASP A 65 -5.04 8.97 46.77
N VAL A 66 -4.00 9.59 46.18
CA VAL A 66 -4.00 9.96 44.76
C VAL A 66 -3.68 8.76 43.84
N SER A 67 -2.77 7.88 44.28
CA SER A 67 -2.21 6.79 43.45
C SER A 67 -3.05 5.50 43.47
N THR A 68 -3.69 5.16 44.59
CA THR A 68 -4.33 3.84 44.78
C THR A 68 -5.81 3.93 45.16
N SER A 69 -6.41 5.13 45.14
CA SER A 69 -7.87 5.25 45.25
C SER A 69 -8.54 4.42 44.13
N PRO A 70 -9.38 3.43 44.46
CA PRO A 70 -10.08 2.61 43.46
C PRO A 70 -10.89 3.46 42.48
N GLN A 71 -11.35 4.63 42.93
CA GLN A 71 -12.09 5.59 42.10
C GLN A 71 -11.18 6.31 41.09
N SER A 72 -9.95 6.66 41.47
CA SER A 72 -8.97 7.27 40.55
C SER A 72 -8.59 6.30 39.42
N VAL A 73 -8.37 5.03 39.77
CA VAL A 73 -8.08 3.97 38.79
C VAL A 73 -9.29 3.70 37.91
N ALA A 74 -10.49 3.56 38.48
CA ALA A 74 -11.72 3.36 37.71
C ALA A 74 -12.02 4.53 36.75
N HIS A 75 -11.76 5.77 37.18
CA HIS A 75 -11.89 6.95 36.33
C HIS A 75 -10.91 6.92 35.16
N ARG A 76 -9.64 6.57 35.40
CA ARG A 76 -8.62 6.45 34.35
C ARG A 76 -8.96 5.33 33.35
N ILE A 77 -9.42 4.19 33.84
CA ILE A 77 -9.87 3.07 32.98
C ILE A 77 -11.07 3.51 32.15
N SER A 78 -12.07 4.17 32.75
CA SER A 78 -13.24 4.67 32.03
C SER A 78 -12.87 5.67 30.95
N LYS A 79 -11.93 6.57 31.24
CA LYS A 79 -11.40 7.53 30.27
C LYS A 79 -10.66 6.83 29.13
N LEU A 80 -9.81 5.86 29.45
CA LEU A 80 -9.06 5.09 28.45
C LEU A 80 -10.01 4.29 27.56
N LEU A 81 -10.99 3.58 28.15
CA LEU A 81 -12.01 2.83 27.40
C LEU A 81 -12.77 3.75 26.44
N ARG A 82 -13.19 4.93 26.91
CA ARG A 82 -13.86 5.90 26.06
C ARG A 82 -12.99 6.34 24.89
N THR A 83 -11.74 6.73 25.15
CA THR A 83 -10.80 7.12 24.08
C THR A 83 -10.55 5.98 23.10
N THR A 84 -10.37 4.74 23.57
CA THR A 84 -10.17 3.59 22.69
C THR A 84 -11.42 3.28 21.85
N VAL A 85 -12.62 3.46 22.40
CA VAL A 85 -13.86 3.29 21.63
C VAL A 85 -13.97 4.38 20.57
N ASP A 86 -13.71 5.64 20.93
CA ASP A 86 -13.73 6.76 19.99
C ASP A 86 -12.73 6.52 18.83
N GLU A 87 -11.50 6.11 19.14
CA GLU A 87 -10.47 5.76 18.14
C GLU A 87 -10.90 4.58 17.24
N VAL A 88 -11.47 3.51 17.82
CA VAL A 88 -11.96 2.38 17.04
C VAL A 88 -13.12 2.78 16.13
N THR A 89 -14.04 3.63 16.60
CA THR A 89 -15.14 4.12 15.76
C THR A 89 -14.64 5.01 14.63
N GLN A 90 -13.62 5.83 14.88
CA GLN A 90 -12.97 6.64 13.85
C GLN A 90 -12.30 5.76 12.79
N MET A 91 -11.46 4.81 13.22
CA MET A 91 -10.81 3.86 12.31
C MET A 91 -11.82 3.03 11.50
N GLN A 92 -12.94 2.64 12.12
CA GLN A 92 -14.00 1.92 11.42
C GLN A 92 -14.70 2.80 10.38
N SER A 93 -14.89 4.09 10.67
CA SER A 93 -15.45 5.04 9.71
C SER A 93 -14.51 5.24 8.52
N ASP A 94 -13.22 5.43 8.79
CA ASP A 94 -12.20 5.65 7.77
C ASP A 94 -12.06 4.41 6.86
N ALA A 95 -11.97 3.21 7.45
CA ALA A 95 -11.92 1.95 6.70
C ALA A 95 -13.17 1.70 5.85
N ARG A 96 -14.36 2.12 6.33
CA ARG A 96 -15.60 2.04 5.53
C ARG A 96 -15.58 3.02 4.37
N GLY A 97 -15.03 4.22 4.57
CA GLY A 97 -14.82 5.21 3.51
C GLY A 97 -13.90 4.67 2.42
N GLU A 98 -12.72 4.19 2.80
CA GLU A 98 -11.75 3.59 1.88
C GLU A 98 -12.34 2.40 1.10
N ALA A 99 -13.07 1.51 1.79
CA ALA A 99 -13.74 0.39 1.14
C ALA A 99 -14.81 0.85 0.13
N ALA A 100 -15.57 1.90 0.45
CA ALA A 100 -16.55 2.46 -0.47
C ALA A 100 -15.88 3.07 -1.72
N ASP A 101 -14.75 3.77 -1.53
CA ASP A 101 -13.98 4.36 -2.62
C ASP A 101 -13.40 3.28 -3.55
N ILE A 102 -12.82 2.22 -2.99
CA ILE A 102 -12.31 1.07 -3.78
C ILE A 102 -13.44 0.45 -4.59
N VAL A 103 -14.61 0.23 -3.99
CA VAL A 103 -15.77 -0.33 -4.69
C VAL A 103 -16.27 0.62 -5.79
N ALA A 104 -16.28 1.94 -5.54
CA ALA A 104 -16.67 2.93 -6.53
C ALA A 104 -15.72 2.90 -7.74
N VAL A 105 -14.40 2.93 -7.50
CA VAL A 105 -13.38 2.85 -8.54
C VAL A 105 -13.51 1.54 -9.33
N ALA A 106 -13.63 0.41 -8.64
CA ALA A 106 -13.77 -0.89 -9.28
C ALA A 106 -15.04 -0.97 -10.16
N ARG A 107 -16.15 -0.39 -9.71
CA ARG A 107 -17.39 -0.31 -10.50
C ARG A 107 -17.22 0.56 -11.74
N THR A 108 -16.64 1.76 -11.59
CA THR A 108 -16.42 2.65 -12.74
C THR A 108 -15.52 2.02 -13.78
N GLU A 109 -14.50 1.28 -13.35
CA GLU A 109 -13.59 0.59 -14.26
C GLU A 109 -14.26 -0.61 -14.93
N ALA A 110 -15.06 -1.38 -14.19
CA ALA A 110 -15.86 -2.46 -14.77
C ALA A 110 -16.84 -1.94 -15.83
N ASP A 111 -17.53 -0.83 -15.56
CA ASP A 111 -18.46 -0.20 -16.49
C ASP A 111 -17.73 0.30 -17.74
N ARG A 112 -16.55 0.91 -17.59
CA ARG A 112 -15.68 1.33 -18.70
C ARG A 112 -15.29 0.14 -19.58
N LEU A 113 -14.79 -0.94 -18.99
CA LEU A 113 -14.37 -2.15 -19.72
C LEU A 113 -15.55 -2.81 -20.44
N VAL A 114 -16.73 -2.85 -19.82
CA VAL A 114 -17.94 -3.38 -20.47
C VAL A 114 -18.37 -2.52 -21.65
N ALA A 115 -18.29 -1.19 -21.53
CA ALA A 115 -18.58 -0.29 -22.64
C ALA A 115 -17.60 -0.50 -23.81
N GLU A 116 -16.30 -0.55 -23.53
CA GLU A 116 -15.27 -0.80 -24.55
C GLU A 116 -15.44 -2.14 -25.25
N ALA A 117 -15.75 -3.20 -24.49
CA ALA A 117 -16.01 -4.52 -25.06
C ALA A 117 -17.25 -4.53 -25.96
N LYS A 118 -18.32 -3.82 -25.58
CA LYS A 118 -19.54 -3.69 -26.40
C LYS A 118 -19.29 -2.90 -27.68
N ASP A 119 -18.54 -1.81 -27.59
CA ASP A 119 -18.19 -0.98 -28.75
C ASP A 119 -17.32 -1.78 -29.72
N GLY A 120 -16.30 -2.49 -29.22
CA GLY A 120 -15.45 -3.37 -30.01
C GLY A 120 -16.24 -4.50 -30.68
N ALA A 121 -17.14 -5.16 -29.94
CA ALA A 121 -18.00 -6.21 -30.49
C ALA A 121 -18.92 -5.67 -31.60
N SER A 122 -19.48 -4.47 -31.42
CA SER A 122 -20.35 -3.83 -32.41
C SER A 122 -19.58 -3.47 -33.69
N GLN A 123 -18.35 -2.98 -33.56
CA GLN A 123 -17.48 -2.69 -34.71
C GLN A 123 -17.16 -3.97 -35.48
N LEU A 124 -16.78 -5.04 -34.78
CA LEU A 124 -16.49 -6.34 -35.41
C LEU A 124 -17.71 -6.92 -36.14
N LEU A 125 -18.92 -6.77 -35.59
CA LEU A 125 -20.14 -7.20 -36.27
C LEU A 125 -20.36 -6.41 -37.57
N VAL A 126 -20.22 -5.09 -37.54
CA VAL A 126 -20.35 -4.24 -38.74
C VAL A 126 -19.29 -4.61 -39.79
N GLU A 127 -18.06 -4.87 -39.38
CA GLU A 127 -16.99 -5.32 -40.29
C GLU A 127 -17.29 -6.69 -40.90
N ALA A 128 -17.76 -7.64 -40.09
CA ALA A 128 -18.13 -8.98 -40.55
C ALA A 128 -19.30 -8.92 -41.55
N GLU A 129 -20.32 -8.10 -41.28
CA GLU A 129 -21.44 -7.90 -42.20
C GLU A 129 -21.00 -7.28 -43.53
N ARG A 130 -20.12 -6.27 -43.48
CA ARG A 130 -19.53 -5.66 -44.68
C ARG A 130 -18.72 -6.66 -45.49
N ALA A 131 -17.88 -7.45 -44.83
CA ALA A 131 -17.09 -8.50 -45.48
C ALA A 131 -18.01 -9.56 -46.12
N ALA A 132 -19.06 -10.00 -45.43
CA ALA A 132 -20.05 -10.93 -45.96
C ALA A 132 -20.77 -10.35 -47.19
N ALA A 133 -21.20 -9.08 -47.14
CA ALA A 133 -21.83 -8.40 -48.28
C ALA A 133 -20.87 -8.27 -49.49
N GLN A 134 -19.58 -8.06 -49.24
CA GLN A 134 -18.58 -8.04 -50.31
C GLN A 134 -18.46 -9.42 -50.97
N VAL A 135 -18.35 -10.50 -50.18
CA VAL A 135 -18.26 -11.87 -50.71
C VAL A 135 -19.49 -12.24 -51.54
N THR A 136 -20.70 -11.90 -51.07
CA THR A 136 -21.92 -12.16 -51.85
C THR A 136 -21.96 -11.37 -53.16
N SER A 137 -21.53 -10.10 -53.14
CA SER A 137 -21.44 -9.29 -54.37
C SER A 137 -20.44 -9.87 -55.39
N GLN A 138 -19.29 -10.37 -54.91
CA GLN A 138 -18.30 -11.04 -55.74
C GLN A 138 -18.87 -12.33 -56.35
N GLN A 139 -19.57 -13.14 -55.55
CA GLN A 139 -20.22 -14.37 -56.02
C GLN A 139 -21.28 -14.08 -57.10
N ILE A 140 -22.10 -13.05 -56.92
CA ILE A 140 -23.09 -12.66 -57.93
C ILE A 140 -22.39 -12.27 -59.24
N SER A 141 -21.31 -11.49 -59.15
CA SER A 141 -20.53 -11.08 -60.33
C SER A 141 -19.91 -12.28 -61.06
N THR A 142 -19.29 -13.22 -60.32
CA THR A 142 -18.69 -14.42 -60.93
C THR A 142 -19.74 -15.32 -61.59
N LEU A 143 -20.90 -15.50 -60.96
CA LEU A 143 -22.02 -16.24 -61.55
C LEU A 143 -22.56 -15.56 -62.82
N GLN A 144 -22.67 -14.22 -62.83
CA GLN A 144 -23.07 -13.46 -64.02
C GLN A 144 -22.06 -13.63 -65.17
N GLN A 145 -20.76 -13.59 -64.88
CA GLN A 145 -19.70 -13.83 -65.86
C GLN A 145 -19.78 -15.26 -66.43
N LEU A 146 -19.96 -16.27 -65.56
CA LEU A 146 -20.08 -17.67 -65.98
C LEU A 146 -21.33 -17.87 -66.87
N ALA A 147 -22.46 -17.26 -66.51
CA ALA A 147 -23.68 -17.31 -67.31
C ALA A 147 -23.53 -16.61 -68.67
N ALA A 148 -22.72 -15.55 -68.77
CA ALA A 148 -22.39 -14.91 -70.04
C ALA A 148 -21.50 -15.80 -70.92
N VAL A 149 -20.47 -16.43 -70.34
CA VAL A 149 -19.62 -17.40 -71.04
C VAL A 149 -20.44 -18.59 -71.56
N HIS A 150 -21.33 -19.16 -70.74
CA HIS A 150 -22.22 -20.23 -71.18
C HIS A 150 -23.12 -19.82 -72.36
N ARG A 151 -23.70 -18.61 -72.33
CA ARG A 151 -24.49 -18.09 -73.45
C ARG A 151 -23.65 -17.92 -74.72
N ASN A 152 -22.42 -17.42 -74.61
CA ASN A 152 -21.51 -17.29 -75.74
C ASN A 152 -21.16 -18.66 -76.34
N LEU A 153 -20.82 -19.64 -75.50
CA LEU A 153 -20.52 -21.01 -75.93
C LEU A 153 -21.74 -21.69 -76.57
N ALA A 154 -22.95 -21.46 -76.07
CA ALA A 154 -24.17 -21.98 -76.68
C ALA A 154 -24.44 -21.41 -78.08
N ASN A 155 -23.96 -20.20 -78.37
CA ASN A 155 -24.07 -19.58 -79.70
C ASN A 155 -23.01 -20.08 -80.70
N VAL A 156 -21.89 -20.66 -80.22
CA VAL A 156 -20.77 -21.10 -81.08
C VAL A 156 -21.21 -22.09 -82.16
N PRO A 157 -22.00 -23.15 -81.89
CA PRO A 157 -22.44 -24.08 -82.92
C PRO A 157 -23.24 -23.41 -84.05
N ALA A 158 -24.18 -22.52 -83.73
CA ALA A 158 -24.96 -21.79 -84.73
C ALA A 158 -24.06 -20.87 -85.59
N VAL A 159 -23.08 -20.22 -84.97
CA VAL A 159 -22.09 -19.40 -85.67
C VAL A 159 -21.23 -20.25 -86.59
N LEU A 160 -20.72 -21.39 -86.11
CA LEU A 160 -19.93 -22.34 -86.90
C LEU A 160 -20.74 -22.89 -88.06
N GLU A 161 -21.99 -23.31 -87.85
CA GLU A 161 -22.88 -23.76 -88.93
C GLU A 161 -23.08 -22.66 -89.98
N SER A 162 -23.27 -21.41 -89.57
CA SER A 162 -23.41 -20.29 -90.51
C SER A 162 -22.13 -20.03 -91.32
N ALA A 163 -20.96 -20.25 -90.72
CA ALA A 163 -19.67 -20.13 -91.38
C ALA A 163 -19.42 -21.30 -92.34
N TYR A 164 -19.81 -22.53 -91.96
CA TYR A 164 -19.74 -23.70 -92.82
C TYR A 164 -20.67 -23.58 -94.02
N ARG A 165 -21.91 -23.09 -93.85
CA ARG A 165 -22.83 -22.80 -94.96
C ARG A 165 -22.25 -21.77 -95.92
N ARG A 166 -21.73 -20.64 -95.39
CA ARG A 166 -21.02 -19.62 -96.20
C ARG A 166 -19.82 -20.18 -96.97
N ARG A 167 -19.10 -21.16 -96.41
CA ARG A 167 -17.97 -21.82 -97.07
C ARG A 167 -18.42 -22.83 -98.13
N GLY A 168 -19.54 -23.51 -97.90
CA GLY A 168 -20.16 -24.42 -98.87
C GLY A 168 -20.78 -23.69 -100.06
N ASP A 169 -21.26 -22.46 -99.84
CA ASP A 169 -21.83 -21.58 -100.88
C ASP A 169 -20.77 -20.74 -101.61
N ALA A 170 -19.48 -20.88 -101.27
CA ALA A 170 -18.39 -20.20 -101.96
C ALA A 170 -18.07 -20.91 -103.30
N PRO A 171 -17.94 -20.19 -104.44
CA PRO A 171 -17.55 -20.80 -105.70
C PRO A 171 -16.09 -21.27 -105.61
N THR A 172 -15.80 -22.48 -106.09
CA THR A 172 -14.44 -22.99 -106.27
C THR A 172 -13.69 -22.11 -107.29
N ALA A 173 -12.81 -21.24 -106.81
CA ALA A 173 -11.79 -20.56 -107.61
C ALA A 173 -10.43 -20.67 -106.90
N PRO A 174 -9.31 -20.76 -107.65
CA PRO A 174 -8.07 -21.36 -107.17
C PRO A 174 -7.28 -20.45 -106.24
N VAL A 175 -6.51 -21.12 -105.37
CA VAL A 175 -5.55 -20.57 -104.43
C VAL A 175 -4.42 -19.88 -105.20
N SER A 176 -4.20 -18.59 -104.93
CA SER A 176 -2.97 -17.88 -105.33
C SER A 176 -2.44 -17.12 -104.12
N GLY A 177 -1.23 -17.46 -103.71
CA GLY A 177 -0.63 -17.02 -102.46
C GLY A 177 -0.23 -15.54 -102.44
N SER A 178 -0.21 -14.97 -101.24
CA SER A 178 0.65 -13.84 -100.91
C SER A 178 0.95 -13.88 -99.42
N VAL A 179 2.22 -14.16 -99.12
CA VAL A 179 2.82 -14.10 -97.79
C VAL A 179 3.27 -12.65 -97.61
N ALA A 180 2.69 -11.93 -96.66
CA ALA A 180 3.19 -10.63 -96.23
C ALA A 180 3.32 -10.62 -94.71
N ALA A 181 4.58 -10.63 -94.27
CA ALA A 181 5.02 -10.49 -92.90
C ALA A 181 4.60 -9.12 -92.34
N VAL A 182 4.04 -9.12 -91.13
CA VAL A 182 4.00 -7.94 -90.26
C VAL A 182 4.69 -8.30 -88.96
N SER A 183 5.82 -7.63 -88.74
CA SER A 183 6.65 -7.65 -87.55
C SER A 183 5.86 -7.25 -86.31
N ALA A 184 6.06 -8.00 -85.23
CA ALA A 184 5.75 -7.57 -83.87
C ALA A 184 7.08 -7.33 -83.14
N ASP A 185 7.49 -6.06 -83.14
CA ASP A 185 8.39 -5.49 -82.14
C ASP A 185 7.71 -5.47 -80.77
N GLY A 186 8.49 -5.65 -79.72
CA GLY A 186 8.29 -4.86 -78.49
C GLY A 186 7.80 -5.58 -77.24
N ALA A 187 8.78 -5.84 -76.37
CA ALA A 187 8.73 -5.65 -74.92
C ALA A 187 8.07 -6.74 -74.03
N CYS A 188 8.90 -7.71 -73.63
CA CYS A 188 8.84 -8.31 -72.30
C CYS A 188 9.11 -7.23 -71.23
N GLY A 189 8.05 -6.78 -70.55
CA GLY A 189 8.14 -6.03 -69.30
C GLY A 189 7.82 -6.92 -68.11
N SER A 190 8.83 -7.29 -67.33
CA SER A 190 8.65 -7.83 -65.96
C SER A 190 7.93 -6.80 -65.07
N PRO A 191 7.23 -7.24 -64.01
CA PRO A 191 7.72 -6.84 -62.69
C PRO A 191 7.54 -7.86 -61.55
N ARG A 192 8.61 -7.95 -60.76
CA ARG A 192 8.68 -7.82 -59.29
C ARG A 192 7.93 -8.80 -58.39
N ASN A 193 8.75 -9.55 -57.63
CA ASN A 193 8.49 -10.04 -56.27
C ASN A 193 7.76 -9.02 -55.37
N PRO A 194 7.02 -9.55 -54.38
CA PRO A 194 7.13 -9.05 -53.02
C PRO A 194 7.55 -10.15 -52.04
N THR A 195 8.55 -9.80 -51.23
CA THR A 195 8.90 -10.44 -49.96
C THR A 195 7.70 -10.43 -48.99
N PRO A 196 7.61 -11.40 -48.07
CA PRO A 196 7.01 -11.16 -46.77
C PRO A 196 8.13 -10.91 -45.75
N ASP A 197 8.32 -9.64 -45.40
CA ASP A 197 8.86 -9.29 -44.09
C ASP A 197 7.87 -9.78 -43.03
N ARG A 198 8.33 -10.70 -42.18
CA ARG A 198 7.61 -11.12 -40.99
C ARG A 198 8.50 -10.84 -39.79
N GLU A 199 8.61 -9.54 -39.47
CA GLU A 199 8.83 -9.13 -38.09
C GLU A 199 7.53 -9.40 -37.32
N LEU A 200 7.63 -10.24 -36.30
CA LEU A 200 6.73 -10.22 -35.15
C LEU A 200 7.64 -10.23 -33.92
N GLY A 201 7.57 -9.13 -33.17
CA GLY A 201 7.94 -9.11 -31.76
C GLY A 201 6.92 -9.84 -30.89
#